data_AF-A0A7J8WYE6-F1
#
_entry.id   AF-A0A7J8WYE6-F1
#
_cell.length_a   1.000
_cell.length_b   1.000
_cell.length_c   1.000
_cell.angle_alpha   90.00
_cell.angle_beta   90.00
_cell.angle_gamma   90.00
#
_symmetry.space_group_name_H-M   'P 1'
#
loop_
_entity.id
_entity.type
_entity.pdbx_description
1 polymer ?
#
loop_
_entity_poly.entity_id
_entity_poly.type
_entity_poly.pdbx_seq_one_letter_code
_entity_poly.pdbx_strand_id
1 'polypeptide(L)'
;MSTSVAYLVGIGVSRREVGGVLTKYPEILGMRVGRVIKPFVEYLEGLGIPRLAIARLIEKRPHILGFGLEERVKPNVASLLEFNVRKASLPSIVAQYPEIIGIDLKPKLLGQRSLIQSIIDLEPEDFGTVVEKMPQIVSLSNTSMVKHADFLKGCGFSLQQVRSMVVECPQILALNLDIMKLSFDYFQMEMQRPLDDLVAFPAFFTYGLESTIKPRDKIVAKKGFKCSLSWLLNCSDEKFKERLNYDTIEMEEMETMPSFDMNSLMEPRSYESDSDYEEDSDDEYA
;
A
#
# COMPACT_ATOMS: atom_id res chain seq x y z
N MET A 1 20.82 17.16 -26.80
CA MET A 1 20.17 16.48 -25.66
C MET A 1 19.27 17.51 -24.99
N SER A 2 17.97 17.24 -24.83
CA SER A 2 17.06 18.17 -24.13
C SER A 2 17.57 18.44 -22.71
N THR A 3 17.45 19.68 -22.23
CA THR A 3 17.88 20.07 -20.88
C THR A 3 17.09 19.32 -19.81
N SER A 4 15.80 19.03 -20.05
CA SER A 4 14.96 18.21 -19.17
C SER A 4 15.48 16.78 -19.09
N VAL A 5 15.84 16.17 -20.22
CA VAL A 5 16.40 14.81 -20.26
C VAL A 5 17.75 14.75 -19.53
N ALA A 6 18.62 15.72 -19.76
CA ALA A 6 19.91 15.79 -19.06
C ALA A 6 19.73 15.91 -17.54
N TYR A 7 18.74 16.70 -17.09
CA TYR A 7 18.41 16.81 -15.68
C TYR A 7 17.86 15.51 -15.09
N LEU A 8 16.92 14.85 -15.79
CA LEU A 8 16.36 13.56 -15.36
C LEU A 8 17.46 12.50 -15.19
N VAL A 9 18.36 12.40 -16.15
CA VAL A 9 19.53 11.49 -16.03
C VAL A 9 20.44 11.91 -14.87
N GLY A 10 20.60 13.21 -14.64
CA GLY A 10 21.40 13.75 -13.53
C GLY A 10 20.84 13.45 -12.13
N ILE A 11 19.52 13.31 -11.98
CA ILE A 11 18.90 12.93 -10.70
C ILE A 11 18.81 11.41 -10.51
N GLY A 12 19.19 10.61 -11.52
CA GLY A 12 19.24 9.15 -11.42
C GLY A 12 18.25 8.38 -12.29
N VAL A 13 17.50 9.04 -13.18
CA VAL A 13 16.68 8.34 -14.18
C VAL A 13 17.63 7.61 -15.13
N SER A 14 17.43 6.30 -15.28
CA SER A 14 18.23 5.48 -16.16
C SER A 14 18.07 5.91 -17.60
N ARG A 15 19.20 6.02 -18.33
CA ARG A 15 19.22 6.36 -19.76
C ARG A 15 18.34 5.43 -20.60
N ARG A 16 18.14 4.18 -20.16
CA ARG A 16 17.28 3.21 -20.85
C ARG A 16 15.79 3.51 -20.69
N GLU A 17 15.37 4.04 -19.54
CA GLU A 17 13.95 4.39 -19.29
C GLU A 17 13.55 5.73 -19.86
N VAL A 18 14.51 6.60 -20.21
CA VAL A 18 14.21 7.93 -20.76
C VAL A 18 13.26 7.82 -21.96
N GLY A 19 13.44 6.82 -22.82
CA GLY A 19 12.51 6.55 -23.93
C GLY A 19 11.08 6.32 -23.43
N GLY A 20 10.89 5.37 -22.52
CA GLY A 20 9.57 5.06 -21.95
C GLY A 20 8.94 6.22 -21.19
N VAL A 21 9.74 7.00 -20.45
CA VAL A 21 9.30 8.21 -19.76
C VAL A 21 8.75 9.24 -20.75
N LEU A 22 9.45 9.48 -21.84
CA LEU A 22 9.05 10.46 -22.86
C LEU A 22 7.88 9.98 -23.70
N THR A 23 7.74 8.67 -23.92
CA THR A 23 6.56 8.10 -24.60
C THR A 23 5.31 8.27 -23.74
N LYS A 24 5.41 8.02 -22.43
CA LYS A 24 4.28 8.17 -21.50
C LYS A 24 3.91 9.64 -21.24
N TYR A 25 4.90 10.54 -21.15
CA TYR A 25 4.64 11.96 -20.89
C TYR A 25 5.57 12.89 -21.72
N PRO A 26 5.26 13.09 -23.02
CA PRO A 26 6.07 13.89 -23.94
C PRO A 26 6.29 15.36 -23.52
N GLU A 27 5.35 15.91 -22.75
CA GLU A 27 5.33 17.31 -22.30
C GLU A 27 6.58 17.68 -21.50
N ILE A 28 7.27 16.71 -20.89
CA ILE A 28 8.55 16.88 -20.19
C ILE A 28 9.57 17.64 -21.04
N LEU A 29 9.57 17.43 -22.36
CA LEU A 29 10.50 18.10 -23.28
C LEU A 29 10.29 19.62 -23.35
N GLY A 30 9.06 20.08 -23.11
CA GLY A 30 8.71 21.50 -23.06
C GLY A 30 8.80 22.13 -21.66
N MET A 31 8.95 21.31 -20.61
CA MET A 31 9.00 21.80 -19.24
C MET A 31 10.29 22.57 -18.93
N ARG A 32 10.17 23.68 -18.19
CA ARG A 32 11.33 24.45 -17.74
C ARG A 32 11.96 23.79 -16.50
N VAL A 33 13.12 23.16 -16.66
CA VAL A 33 13.85 22.49 -15.57
C VAL A 33 13.96 23.36 -14.32
N GLY A 34 14.50 24.58 -14.43
CA GLY A 34 14.76 25.43 -13.28
C GLY A 34 13.51 26.04 -12.62
N ARG A 35 12.33 25.96 -13.25
CA ARG A 35 11.09 26.52 -12.70
C ARG A 35 10.06 25.47 -12.30
N VAL A 36 10.14 24.27 -12.87
CA VAL A 36 9.12 23.23 -12.66
C VAL A 36 9.77 21.97 -12.11
N ILE A 37 10.62 21.30 -12.90
CA ILE A 37 11.15 19.98 -12.54
C ILE A 37 12.06 20.04 -11.31
N LYS A 38 13.01 20.98 -11.27
CA LYS A 38 13.97 21.08 -10.18
C LYS A 38 13.31 21.45 -8.84
N PRO A 39 12.47 22.52 -8.74
CA PRO A 39 11.76 22.81 -7.51
C PRO A 39 10.85 21.67 -7.03
N PHE A 40 10.21 20.94 -7.96
CA PHE A 40 9.39 19.78 -7.61
C PHE A 40 10.22 18.67 -6.97
N VAL A 41 11.36 18.32 -7.58
CA VAL A 41 12.29 17.31 -7.03
C VAL A 41 12.83 17.76 -5.67
N GLU A 42 13.31 19.00 -5.55
CA GLU A 42 13.84 19.54 -4.28
C GLU A 42 12.79 19.55 -3.16
N TYR A 43 11.51 19.80 -3.50
CA TYR A 43 10.43 19.71 -2.54
C TYR A 43 10.22 18.27 -2.03
N LEU A 44 10.16 17.29 -2.93
CA LEU A 44 10.04 15.87 -2.54
C LEU A 44 11.25 15.39 -1.72
N GLU A 45 12.45 15.87 -2.04
CA GLU A 45 13.63 15.64 -1.20
C GLU A 45 13.48 16.26 0.18
N GLY A 46 12.93 17.47 0.25
CA GLY A 46 12.62 18.15 1.51
C GLY A 46 11.56 17.44 2.37
N LEU A 47 10.73 16.57 1.78
CA LEU A 47 9.83 15.69 2.53
C LEU A 47 10.58 14.49 3.15
N GLY A 48 11.78 14.17 2.66
CA GLY A 48 12.58 13.03 3.09
C GLY A 48 12.64 11.89 2.07
N ILE A 49 12.15 12.07 0.84
CA ILE A 49 12.25 11.06 -0.21
C ILE A 49 13.65 11.10 -0.83
N PRO A 50 14.41 10.00 -0.87
CA PRO A 50 15.73 9.97 -1.49
C PRO A 50 15.67 10.35 -2.97
N ARG A 51 16.67 11.09 -3.47
CA ARG A 51 16.75 11.54 -4.87
C ARG A 51 16.55 10.41 -5.89
N LEU A 52 17.18 9.26 -5.64
CA LEU A 52 17.07 8.09 -6.51
C LEU A 52 15.65 7.49 -6.49
N ALA A 53 15.00 7.44 -5.32
CA ALA A 53 13.60 7.02 -5.23
C ALA A 53 12.67 7.96 -6.01
N ILE A 54 12.90 9.28 -5.95
CA ILE A 54 12.17 10.26 -6.80
C ILE A 54 12.39 9.96 -8.28
N ALA A 55 13.64 9.66 -8.69
CA ALA A 55 13.91 9.27 -10.07
C ALA A 55 13.15 7.99 -10.47
N ARG A 56 13.04 6.98 -9.58
CA ARG A 56 12.22 5.78 -9.82
C ARG A 56 10.73 6.08 -9.91
N LEU A 57 10.23 7.00 -9.09
CA LEU A 57 8.85 7.45 -9.17
C LEU A 57 8.56 8.11 -10.53
N ILE A 58 9.47 8.96 -11.02
CA ILE A 58 9.35 9.58 -12.34
C ILE A 58 9.45 8.54 -13.46
N GLU A 59 10.34 7.54 -13.35
CA GLU A 59 10.43 6.43 -14.32
C GLU A 59 9.09 5.70 -14.46
N LYS A 60 8.47 5.35 -13.33
CA LYS A 60 7.21 4.58 -13.31
C LYS A 60 6.00 5.45 -13.67
N ARG A 61 5.96 6.70 -13.18
CA ARG A 61 4.81 7.62 -13.30
C ARG A 61 5.27 9.03 -13.71
N PRO A 62 5.64 9.25 -14.98
CA PRO A 62 6.16 10.55 -15.45
C PRO A 62 5.20 11.73 -15.24
N HIS A 63 3.88 11.49 -15.28
CA HIS A 63 2.84 12.51 -15.13
C HIS A 63 2.86 13.25 -13.79
N ILE A 64 3.52 12.71 -12.75
CA ILE A 64 3.65 13.41 -11.46
C ILE A 64 4.34 14.77 -11.60
N LEU A 65 5.20 14.94 -12.61
CA LEU A 65 5.86 16.21 -12.90
C LEU A 65 4.89 17.28 -13.42
N GLY A 66 3.74 16.87 -13.95
CA GLY A 66 2.66 17.77 -14.35
C GLY A 66 1.86 18.33 -13.18
N PHE A 67 2.05 17.80 -11.97
CA PHE A 67 1.35 18.32 -10.80
C PHE A 67 1.92 19.66 -10.38
N GLY A 68 1.01 20.62 -10.27
CA GLY A 68 1.28 21.95 -9.79
C GLY A 68 1.87 22.01 -8.39
N LEU A 69 3.11 22.48 -8.25
CA LEU A 69 3.83 22.45 -6.97
C LEU A 69 3.16 23.31 -5.89
N GLU A 70 2.75 24.54 -6.24
CA GLU A 70 2.19 25.50 -5.27
C GLU A 70 0.67 25.32 -5.12
N GLU A 71 -0.01 24.94 -6.20
CA GLU A 71 -1.46 24.87 -6.30
C GLU A 71 -2.05 23.51 -5.93
N ARG A 72 -1.27 22.41 -6.03
CA ARG A 72 -1.73 21.05 -5.72
C ARG A 72 -0.84 20.36 -4.70
N VAL A 73 0.45 20.18 -5.00
CA VAL A 73 1.35 19.33 -4.22
C VAL A 73 1.48 19.80 -2.77
N LYS A 74 1.87 21.07 -2.56
CA LYS A 74 2.03 21.63 -1.21
C LYS A 74 0.71 21.66 -0.41
N PRO A 75 -0.43 22.13 -0.96
CA PRO A 75 -1.73 22.03 -0.28
C PRO A 75 -2.15 20.60 0.07
N ASN A 76 -1.86 19.63 -0.79
CA ASN A 76 -2.18 18.23 -0.54
C ASN A 76 -1.32 17.65 0.60
N VAL A 77 -0.03 17.96 0.64
CA VAL A 77 0.83 17.58 1.77
C VAL A 77 0.37 18.25 3.07
N ALA A 78 -0.02 19.53 3.03
CA ALA A 78 -0.60 20.20 4.20
C ALA A 78 -1.92 19.55 4.65
N SER A 79 -2.75 19.12 3.70
CA SER A 79 -3.98 18.39 3.99
C SER A 79 -3.70 17.04 4.65
N LEU A 80 -2.68 16.28 4.22
CA LEU A 80 -2.31 15.05 4.92
C LEU A 80 -1.98 15.31 6.40
N LEU A 81 -1.17 16.34 6.68
CA LEU A 81 -0.80 16.74 8.05
C LEU A 81 -2.03 17.20 8.87
N GLU A 82 -2.96 17.93 8.26
CA GLU A 82 -4.23 18.35 8.89
C GLU A 82 -5.11 17.15 9.30
N PHE A 83 -4.98 16.02 8.61
CA PHE A 83 -5.71 14.77 8.86
C PHE A 83 -4.88 13.77 9.67
N ASN A 84 -4.02 14.28 10.56
CA ASN A 84 -3.25 13.50 11.53
C ASN A 84 -2.23 12.52 10.92
N VAL A 85 -1.88 12.65 9.64
CA VAL A 85 -0.76 11.91 9.05
C VAL A 85 0.55 12.43 9.62
N ARG A 86 1.39 11.53 10.13
CA ARG A 86 2.71 11.86 10.65
C ARG A 86 3.63 12.32 9.53
N LYS A 87 4.38 13.40 9.79
CA LYS A 87 5.38 13.93 8.85
C LYS A 87 6.39 12.86 8.40
N ALA A 88 6.79 11.97 9.31
CA ALA A 88 7.72 10.87 9.02
C ALA A 88 7.17 9.84 8.02
N SER A 89 5.84 9.74 7.88
CA SER A 89 5.18 8.80 6.97
C SER A 89 4.94 9.38 5.57
N LEU A 90 5.06 10.71 5.39
CA LEU A 90 4.87 11.38 4.10
C LEU A 90 5.72 10.80 2.96
N PRO A 91 7.03 10.52 3.15
CA PRO A 91 7.83 9.88 2.11
C PRO A 91 7.23 8.56 1.64
N SER A 92 6.83 7.71 2.59
CA SER A 92 6.27 6.39 2.32
C SER A 92 4.93 6.49 1.59
N ILE A 93 4.06 7.41 2.01
CA ILE A 93 2.76 7.66 1.38
C ILE A 93 2.93 8.06 -0.09
N VAL A 94 3.81 9.04 -0.36
CA VAL A 94 4.05 9.53 -1.72
C VAL A 94 4.72 8.46 -2.58
N ALA A 95 5.61 7.66 -2.00
CA ALA A 95 6.25 6.55 -2.71
C ALA A 95 5.27 5.43 -3.09
N GLN A 96 4.33 5.11 -2.19
CA GLN A 96 3.29 4.09 -2.39
C GLN A 96 2.22 4.53 -3.38
N TYR A 97 1.78 5.79 -3.30
CA TYR A 97 0.69 6.33 -4.12
C TYR A 97 0.97 7.78 -4.57
N PRO A 98 1.82 7.98 -5.60
CA PRO A 98 2.25 9.31 -6.03
C PRO A 98 1.11 10.24 -6.47
N GLU A 99 -0.02 9.69 -6.92
CA GLU A 99 -1.20 10.48 -7.33
C GLU A 99 -1.77 11.30 -6.17
N ILE A 100 -1.54 10.90 -4.92
CA ILE A 100 -2.12 11.56 -3.74
C ILE A 100 -1.76 13.04 -3.65
N ILE A 101 -0.59 13.43 -4.18
CA ILE A 101 -0.15 14.83 -4.22
C ILE A 101 -0.66 15.61 -5.43
N GLY A 102 -1.29 14.96 -6.42
CA GLY A 102 -1.83 15.60 -7.61
C GLY A 102 -3.36 15.71 -7.67
N ILE A 103 -4.09 14.84 -6.96
CA ILE A 103 -5.55 14.81 -6.95
C ILE A 103 -6.17 15.93 -6.10
N ASP A 104 -7.48 16.12 -6.21
CA ASP A 104 -8.24 16.98 -5.29
C ASP A 104 -8.43 16.29 -3.93
N LEU A 105 -7.40 16.35 -3.10
CA LEU A 105 -7.23 15.46 -1.96
C LEU A 105 -8.14 15.80 -0.77
N LYS A 106 -8.23 17.08 -0.40
CA LYS A 106 -8.97 17.52 0.79
C LYS A 106 -10.44 17.05 0.84
N PRO A 107 -11.27 17.21 -0.21
CA PRO A 107 -12.64 16.70 -0.18
C PRO A 107 -12.70 15.18 -0.11
N LYS A 108 -11.75 14.47 -0.75
CA LYS A 108 -11.65 13.00 -0.66
C LYS A 108 -11.32 12.54 0.76
N LEU A 109 -10.37 13.17 1.43
CA LEU A 109 -10.04 12.88 2.83
C LEU A 109 -11.25 13.11 3.75
N LEU A 110 -11.98 14.22 3.58
CA LEU A 110 -13.19 14.50 4.35
C LEU A 110 -14.27 13.44 4.13
N GLY A 111 -14.55 13.10 2.86
CA GLY A 111 -15.54 12.09 2.50
C GLY A 111 -15.21 10.73 3.09
N GLN A 112 -13.96 10.28 2.94
CA GLN A 112 -13.53 8.98 3.46
C GLN A 112 -13.49 8.93 4.98
N ARG A 113 -13.00 9.97 5.65
CA ARG A 113 -13.03 10.05 7.11
C ARG A 113 -14.46 9.97 7.64
N SER A 114 -15.38 10.73 7.03
CA SER A 114 -16.79 10.76 7.45
C SER A 114 -17.47 9.41 7.23
N LEU A 115 -17.16 8.73 6.12
CA LEU A 115 -17.67 7.40 5.84
C LEU A 115 -17.14 6.37 6.85
N ILE A 116 -15.81 6.32 7.05
CA ILE A 116 -15.19 5.37 7.97
C ILE A 116 -15.70 5.58 9.40
N GLN A 117 -15.82 6.83 9.83
CA GLN A 117 -16.43 7.19 11.11
C GLN A 117 -17.88 6.69 11.20
N SER A 118 -18.68 6.81 10.14
CA SER A 118 -20.05 6.29 10.14
C SER A 118 -20.13 4.76 10.22
N ILE A 119 -19.26 4.03 9.50
CA ILE A 119 -19.35 2.56 9.40
C ILE A 119 -18.73 1.82 10.60
N ILE A 120 -17.65 2.34 11.19
CA ILE A 120 -16.89 1.66 12.27
C ILE A 120 -16.62 2.55 13.50
N ASP A 121 -17.18 3.77 13.53
CA ASP A 121 -16.99 4.75 14.61
C ASP A 121 -15.50 5.05 14.87
N LEU A 122 -14.72 5.13 13.78
CA LEU A 122 -13.30 5.42 13.85
C LEU A 122 -13.07 6.85 14.35
N GLU A 123 -12.13 7.01 15.28
CA GLU A 123 -11.73 8.31 15.78
C GLU A 123 -11.00 9.12 14.68
N PRO A 124 -11.22 10.44 14.59
CA PRO A 124 -10.55 11.29 13.60
C PRO A 124 -9.02 11.17 13.63
N GLU A 125 -8.45 10.94 14.81
CA GLU A 125 -7.01 10.81 15.05
C GLU A 125 -6.43 9.53 14.44
N ASP A 126 -7.19 8.43 14.46
CA ASP A 126 -6.77 7.13 13.91
C ASP A 126 -6.85 7.09 12.37
N PHE A 127 -7.65 7.97 11.77
CA PHE A 127 -7.75 8.05 10.31
C PHE A 127 -6.40 8.36 9.65
N GLY A 128 -5.55 9.16 10.29
CA GLY A 128 -4.18 9.42 9.84
C GLY A 128 -3.39 8.11 9.69
N THR A 129 -3.44 7.22 10.69
CA THR A 129 -2.79 5.91 10.66
C THR A 129 -3.30 5.02 9.53
N VAL A 130 -4.60 5.06 9.24
CA VAL A 130 -5.21 4.33 8.12
C VAL A 130 -4.64 4.82 6.78
N VAL A 131 -4.54 6.14 6.58
CA VAL A 131 -3.96 6.73 5.35
C VAL A 131 -2.48 6.42 5.23
N GLU A 132 -1.74 6.37 6.34
CA GLU A 132 -0.32 6.01 6.35
C GLU A 132 -0.07 4.56 5.91
N LYS A 133 -0.93 3.64 6.33
CA LYS A 133 -0.82 2.21 5.99
C LYS A 133 -1.39 1.89 4.61
N MET A 134 -2.37 2.66 4.14
CA MET A 134 -2.98 2.50 2.83
C MET A 134 -3.41 3.85 2.23
N PRO A 135 -2.50 4.57 1.55
CA PRO A 135 -2.81 5.85 0.92
C PRO A 135 -3.98 5.81 -0.07
N GLN A 136 -4.17 4.66 -0.73
CA GLN A 136 -5.21 4.43 -1.72
C GLN A 136 -6.63 4.49 -1.13
N ILE A 137 -6.77 4.44 0.22
CA ILE A 137 -8.05 4.57 0.90
C ILE A 137 -8.80 5.85 0.49
N VAL A 138 -8.07 6.92 0.14
CA VAL A 138 -8.64 8.21 -0.30
C VAL A 138 -9.41 8.10 -1.62
N SER A 139 -9.17 7.05 -2.40
CA SER A 139 -9.79 6.81 -3.71
C SER A 139 -10.62 5.53 -3.76
N LEU A 140 -10.80 4.83 -2.63
CA LEU A 140 -11.57 3.61 -2.57
C LEU A 140 -13.08 3.89 -2.70
N SER A 141 -13.80 2.96 -3.33
CA SER A 141 -15.25 3.09 -3.49
C SER A 141 -15.97 2.95 -2.14
N ASN A 142 -16.85 3.91 -1.85
CA ASN A 142 -17.67 3.91 -0.64
C ASN A 142 -18.50 2.63 -0.50
N THR A 143 -19.04 2.11 -1.59
CA THR A 143 -19.86 0.89 -1.58
C THR A 143 -19.03 -0.34 -1.26
N SER A 144 -17.76 -0.39 -1.69
CA SER A 144 -16.84 -1.46 -1.34
C SER A 144 -16.59 -1.47 0.16
N MET A 145 -16.25 -0.31 0.73
CA MET A 145 -15.91 -0.21 2.17
C MET A 145 -17.07 -0.61 3.07
N VAL A 146 -18.30 -0.16 2.74
CA VAL A 146 -19.50 -0.54 3.49
C VAL A 146 -19.72 -2.06 3.44
N LYS A 147 -19.65 -2.68 2.25
CA LYS A 147 -19.82 -4.13 2.11
C LYS A 147 -18.80 -4.94 2.91
N HIS A 148 -17.55 -4.50 2.94
CA HIS A 148 -16.49 -5.18 3.71
C HIS A 148 -16.71 -5.02 5.22
N ALA A 149 -17.06 -3.82 5.68
CA ALA A 149 -17.38 -3.59 7.09
C ALA A 149 -18.59 -4.40 7.54
N ASP A 150 -19.64 -4.46 6.72
CA ASP A 150 -20.86 -5.25 7.00
C ASP A 150 -20.57 -6.75 6.99
N PHE A 151 -19.71 -7.23 6.08
CA PHE A 151 -19.24 -8.61 6.10
C PHE A 151 -18.51 -8.95 7.41
N LEU A 152 -17.56 -8.13 7.84
CA LEU A 152 -16.84 -8.36 9.10
C LEU A 152 -17.79 -8.34 10.31
N LYS A 153 -18.76 -7.43 10.34
CA LYS A 153 -19.81 -7.47 11.38
C LYS A 153 -20.64 -8.75 11.31
N GLY A 154 -20.98 -9.21 10.09
CA GLY A 154 -21.70 -10.46 9.84
C GLY A 154 -20.93 -11.72 10.24
N CYS A 155 -19.59 -11.68 10.21
CA CYS A 155 -18.71 -12.73 10.74
C CYS A 155 -18.73 -12.85 12.28
N GLY A 156 -19.38 -11.90 12.98
CA GLY A 156 -19.48 -11.90 14.43
C GLY A 156 -18.45 -11.02 15.15
N PHE A 157 -17.66 -10.22 14.43
CA PHE A 157 -16.76 -9.25 15.05
C PHE A 157 -17.53 -8.08 15.65
N SER A 158 -17.17 -7.68 16.87
CA SER A 158 -17.68 -6.45 17.48
C SER A 158 -17.19 -5.21 16.73
N LEU A 159 -17.92 -4.09 16.86
CA LEU A 159 -17.53 -2.83 16.23
C LEU A 159 -16.10 -2.40 16.58
N GLN A 160 -15.70 -2.59 17.84
CA GLN A 160 -14.36 -2.27 18.33
C GLN A 160 -13.28 -3.17 17.71
N GLN A 161 -13.56 -4.47 17.55
CA GLN A 161 -12.65 -5.40 16.87
C GLN A 161 -12.49 -5.01 15.39
N VAL A 162 -13.60 -4.75 14.68
CA VAL A 162 -13.54 -4.31 13.28
C VAL A 162 -12.75 -3.01 13.15
N ARG A 163 -12.95 -2.04 14.06
CA ARG A 163 -12.17 -0.80 14.10
C ARG A 163 -10.68 -1.08 14.24
N SER A 164 -10.29 -1.88 15.23
CA SER A 164 -8.89 -2.27 15.45
C SER A 164 -8.29 -2.97 14.22
N MET A 165 -9.05 -3.85 13.57
CA MET A 165 -8.62 -4.55 12.36
C MET A 165 -8.36 -3.59 11.20
N VAL A 166 -9.25 -2.62 10.98
CA VAL A 166 -9.12 -1.62 9.91
C VAL A 166 -7.96 -0.66 10.17
N VAL A 167 -7.75 -0.23 11.42
CA VAL A 167 -6.58 0.58 11.78
C VAL A 167 -5.28 -0.21 11.58
N GLU A 168 -5.29 -1.50 11.90
CA GLU A 168 -4.09 -2.32 11.77
C GLU A 168 -3.78 -2.70 10.32
N CYS A 169 -4.80 -3.05 9.53
CA CYS A 169 -4.67 -3.45 8.14
C CYS A 169 -5.87 -2.90 7.32
N PRO A 170 -5.79 -1.64 6.84
CA PRO A 170 -6.86 -1.05 6.03
C PRO A 170 -7.16 -1.80 4.73
N GLN A 171 -6.19 -2.57 4.23
CA GLN A 171 -6.26 -3.32 2.99
C GLN A 171 -7.48 -4.26 2.95
N ILE A 172 -7.95 -4.75 4.10
CA ILE A 172 -9.13 -5.61 4.21
C ILE A 172 -10.42 -4.97 3.65
N LEU A 173 -10.46 -3.64 3.48
CA LEU A 173 -11.61 -2.93 2.90
C LEU A 173 -11.59 -2.91 1.36
N ALA A 174 -10.49 -3.34 0.74
CA ALA A 174 -10.27 -3.30 -0.70
C ALA A 174 -9.99 -4.67 -1.32
N LEU A 175 -10.04 -5.75 -0.52
CA LEU A 175 -9.84 -7.10 -1.01
C LEU A 175 -11.03 -7.57 -1.87
N ASN A 176 -10.85 -8.72 -2.51
CA ASN A 176 -11.96 -9.42 -3.13
C ASN A 176 -12.82 -10.08 -2.03
N LEU A 177 -14.05 -9.59 -1.88
CA LEU A 177 -14.95 -10.03 -0.82
C LEU A 177 -15.28 -11.53 -0.88
N ASP A 178 -15.34 -12.12 -2.08
CA ASP A 178 -15.66 -13.55 -2.23
C ASP A 178 -14.48 -14.43 -1.82
N ILE A 179 -13.26 -14.01 -2.13
CA ILE A 179 -12.05 -14.68 -1.61
C ILE A 179 -11.97 -14.53 -0.08
N MET A 180 -12.28 -13.35 0.47
CA MET A 180 -12.34 -13.14 1.93
C MET A 180 -13.34 -14.08 2.61
N LYS A 181 -14.53 -14.29 2.04
CA LYS A 181 -15.53 -15.23 2.57
C LYS A 181 -14.98 -16.66 2.61
N LEU A 182 -14.38 -17.13 1.51
CA LEU A 182 -13.79 -18.47 1.44
C LEU A 182 -12.68 -18.65 2.48
N SER A 183 -11.83 -17.64 2.66
CA SER A 183 -10.78 -17.64 3.68
C SER A 183 -11.35 -17.67 5.10
N PHE A 184 -12.44 -16.93 5.35
CA PHE A 184 -13.14 -16.93 6.63
C PHE A 184 -13.80 -18.29 6.92
N ASP A 185 -14.49 -18.87 5.93
CA ASP A 185 -15.12 -20.19 6.05
C ASP A 185 -14.08 -21.26 6.39
N TYR A 186 -12.93 -21.24 5.71
CA TYR A 186 -11.81 -22.14 6.03
C TYR A 186 -11.29 -21.92 7.45
N PHE A 187 -11.09 -20.67 7.87
CA PHE A 187 -10.63 -20.33 9.21
C PHE A 187 -11.58 -20.87 10.30
N GLN A 188 -12.90 -20.71 10.10
CA GLN A 188 -13.90 -21.12 11.08
C GLN A 188 -14.13 -22.64 11.07
N MET A 189 -14.25 -23.25 9.89
CA MET A 189 -14.65 -24.67 9.76
C MET A 189 -13.48 -25.63 9.85
N GLU A 190 -12.36 -25.33 9.19
CA GLU A 190 -11.20 -26.24 9.11
C GLU A 190 -10.16 -25.92 10.19
N MET A 191 -9.75 -24.65 10.34
CA MET A 191 -8.72 -24.30 11.34
C MET A 191 -9.29 -24.28 12.77
N GLN A 192 -10.59 -24.01 12.93
CA GLN A 192 -11.31 -23.97 14.22
C GLN A 192 -10.62 -23.09 15.27
N ARG A 193 -10.12 -21.94 14.83
CA ARG A 193 -9.41 -20.97 15.67
C ARG A 193 -10.37 -19.90 16.22
N PRO A 194 -10.06 -19.28 17.37
CA PRO A 194 -10.87 -18.19 17.91
C PRO A 194 -10.79 -16.95 17.00
N LEU A 195 -11.89 -16.19 16.93
CA LEU A 195 -11.94 -14.95 16.14
C LEU A 195 -10.89 -13.92 16.58
N ASP A 196 -10.48 -13.94 17.85
CA ASP A 196 -9.44 -13.04 18.37
C ASP A 196 -8.09 -13.20 17.65
N ASP A 197 -7.78 -14.37 17.08
CA ASP A 197 -6.59 -14.56 16.25
C ASP A 197 -6.65 -13.70 14.99
N LEU A 198 -7.83 -13.54 14.38
CA LEU A 198 -8.03 -12.66 13.20
C LEU A 198 -8.00 -11.18 13.57
N VAL A 199 -8.43 -10.82 14.78
CA VAL A 199 -8.30 -9.44 15.28
C VAL A 199 -6.84 -9.10 15.52
N ALA A 200 -6.07 -10.02 16.09
CA ALA A 200 -4.64 -9.86 16.33
C ALA A 200 -3.81 -9.88 15.03
N PHE A 201 -4.29 -10.54 13.98
CA PHE A 201 -3.62 -10.60 12.68
C PHE A 201 -4.61 -10.46 11.50
N PRO A 202 -5.13 -9.26 11.23
CA PRO A 202 -6.13 -9.04 10.18
C PRO A 202 -5.57 -9.26 8.77
N ALA A 203 -4.24 -9.13 8.62
CA ALA A 203 -3.51 -9.44 7.40
C ALA A 203 -3.68 -10.91 6.95
N PHE A 204 -4.25 -11.81 7.78
CA PHE A 204 -4.68 -13.14 7.34
C PHE A 204 -5.41 -13.11 6.00
N PHE A 205 -6.34 -12.15 5.82
CA PHE A 205 -7.14 -12.04 4.60
C PHE A 205 -6.35 -11.65 3.35
N THR A 206 -5.13 -11.10 3.51
CA THR A 206 -4.29 -10.71 2.37
C THR A 206 -3.46 -11.86 1.82
N TYR A 207 -3.39 -13.01 2.52
CA TYR A 207 -2.67 -14.19 2.04
C TYR A 207 -3.54 -15.07 1.15
N GLY A 208 -2.92 -15.72 0.15
CA GLY A 208 -3.60 -16.65 -0.73
C GLY A 208 -4.08 -17.90 0.02
N LEU A 209 -5.37 -18.20 -0.08
CA LEU A 209 -5.99 -19.34 0.62
C LEU A 209 -5.37 -20.68 0.21
N GLU A 210 -5.33 -20.95 -1.09
CA GLU A 210 -4.83 -22.23 -1.64
C GLU A 210 -3.29 -22.28 -1.70
N SER A 211 -2.64 -21.14 -1.97
CA SER A 211 -1.20 -21.08 -2.16
C SER A 211 -0.42 -21.03 -0.84
N THR A 212 -0.97 -20.41 0.20
CA THR A 212 -0.21 -20.13 1.43
C THR A 212 -0.91 -20.63 2.69
N ILE A 213 -2.18 -20.27 2.91
CA ILE A 213 -2.87 -20.57 4.17
C ILE A 213 -3.05 -22.08 4.36
N LYS A 214 -3.71 -22.75 3.41
CA LYS A 214 -4.00 -24.20 3.47
C LYS A 214 -2.75 -25.07 3.57
N PRO A 215 -1.69 -24.87 2.75
CA PRO A 215 -0.49 -25.69 2.84
C PRO A 215 0.21 -25.57 4.20
N ARG A 216 0.36 -24.33 4.71
CA ARG A 216 1.07 -24.08 5.97
C ARG A 216 0.28 -24.59 7.17
N ASP A 217 -1.04 -24.39 7.19
CA ASP A 217 -1.90 -24.92 8.26
C ASP A 217 -1.84 -26.45 8.34
N LYS A 218 -1.96 -27.16 7.22
CA LYS A 218 -1.85 -28.63 7.17
C LYS A 218 -0.52 -29.15 7.70
N ILE A 219 0.59 -28.45 7.43
CA ILE A 219 1.92 -28.84 7.92
C ILE A 219 2.01 -28.66 9.44
N VAL A 220 1.54 -27.53 9.97
CA VAL A 220 1.53 -27.27 11.42
C VAL A 220 0.60 -28.25 12.15
N ALA A 221 -0.59 -28.50 11.62
CA ALA A 221 -1.52 -29.49 12.15
C ALA A 221 -0.89 -30.90 12.22
N LYS A 222 -0.12 -31.29 11.20
CA LYS A 222 0.61 -32.58 11.17
C LYS A 222 1.72 -32.66 12.22
N LYS A 223 2.39 -31.54 12.54
CA LYS A 223 3.41 -31.47 13.59
C LYS A 223 2.83 -31.35 15.00
N GLY A 224 1.57 -30.93 15.13
CA GLY A 224 0.82 -30.97 16.39
C GLY A 224 1.14 -29.86 17.38
N PHE A 225 1.77 -28.75 16.95
CA PHE A 225 1.98 -27.57 17.80
C PHE A 225 1.02 -26.44 17.45
N LYS A 226 0.76 -25.55 18.42
CA LYS A 226 -0.03 -24.33 18.24
C LYS A 226 0.88 -23.13 18.02
N CYS A 227 0.53 -22.25 17.10
CA CYS A 227 1.25 -21.02 16.80
C CYS A 227 0.27 -19.88 16.46
N SER A 228 0.71 -18.63 16.56
CA SER A 228 -0.07 -17.47 16.08
C SER A 228 -0.19 -17.46 14.56
N LEU A 229 -1.18 -16.74 14.02
CA LEU A 229 -1.32 -16.52 12.58
C LEU A 229 -0.14 -15.72 12.01
N SER A 230 0.39 -14.76 12.75
CA SER A 230 1.60 -14.01 12.35
C SER A 230 2.80 -14.94 12.19
N TRP A 231 3.00 -15.89 13.11
CA TRP A 231 4.09 -16.86 13.01
C TRP A 231 3.94 -17.77 11.78
N LEU A 232 2.70 -18.16 11.49
CA LEU A 232 2.35 -19.03 10.37
C LEU A 232 2.55 -18.35 9.01
N LEU A 233 2.11 -17.10 8.89
CA LEU A 233 1.92 -16.44 7.59
C LEU A 233 2.94 -15.32 7.32
N ASN A 234 3.41 -14.61 8.34
CA ASN A 234 4.33 -13.48 8.20
C ASN A 234 5.78 -13.93 8.03
N CYS A 235 6.05 -14.69 6.98
CA CYS A 235 7.39 -15.12 6.56
C CYS A 235 7.40 -15.67 5.13
N SER A 236 8.58 -15.69 4.50
CA SER A 236 8.78 -16.38 3.22
C SER A 236 8.68 -17.90 3.37
N ASP A 237 8.56 -18.61 2.25
CA ASP A 237 8.47 -20.07 2.26
C ASP A 237 9.77 -20.72 2.77
N GLU A 238 10.92 -20.12 2.51
CA GLU A 238 12.22 -20.56 3.04
C GLU A 238 12.26 -20.43 4.55
N LYS A 239 11.95 -19.22 5.07
CA LYS A 239 11.91 -18.97 6.52
C LYS A 239 10.88 -19.84 7.22
N PHE A 240 9.73 -20.12 6.60
CA PHE A 240 8.73 -21.03 7.15
C PHE A 240 9.29 -22.46 7.28
N LYS A 241 9.99 -22.96 6.26
CA LYS A 241 10.64 -24.29 6.31
C LYS A 241 11.73 -24.35 7.38
N GLU A 242 12.52 -23.29 7.52
CA GLU A 242 13.53 -23.18 8.59
C GLU A 242 12.89 -23.20 9.97
N ARG A 243 11.83 -22.42 10.19
CA ARG A 243 11.05 -22.40 11.45
C ARG A 243 10.53 -23.78 11.82
N LEU A 244 10.17 -24.60 10.84
CA LEU A 244 9.72 -25.96 11.08
C LEU A 244 10.85 -26.90 11.52
N ASN A 245 12.12 -26.60 11.24
CA ASN A 245 13.24 -27.47 11.58
C ASN A 245 13.71 -27.33 13.03
N TYR A 246 13.35 -26.23 13.71
CA TYR A 246 13.67 -26.03 15.12
C TYR A 246 12.63 -26.73 16.01
N ASP A 247 13.08 -27.67 16.84
CA ASP A 247 12.23 -28.44 17.77
C ASP A 247 11.68 -27.62 18.96
N THR A 248 12.04 -26.34 19.06
CA THR A 248 11.57 -25.42 20.11
C THR A 248 11.18 -24.09 19.50
N ILE A 249 9.90 -23.71 19.70
CA ILE A 249 9.42 -22.35 19.45
C ILE A 249 9.98 -21.48 20.57
N GLU A 250 11.22 -21.04 20.44
CA GLU A 250 11.60 -19.81 21.15
C GLU A 250 10.82 -18.69 20.48
N MET A 251 10.14 -17.90 21.32
CA MET A 251 9.44 -16.68 20.90
C MET A 251 10.49 -15.68 20.40
N GLU A 252 11.05 -15.88 19.23
CA GLU A 252 11.83 -14.85 18.55
C GLU A 252 10.89 -13.69 18.26
N GLU A 253 11.25 -12.52 18.79
CA GLU A 253 10.61 -11.25 18.51
C GLU A 253 10.46 -11.10 17.00
N MET A 254 9.21 -11.15 16.54
CA MET A 254 8.89 -11.07 15.13
C MET A 254 9.14 -9.63 14.66
N GLU A 255 10.11 -9.44 13.77
CA GLU A 255 10.25 -8.19 13.04
C GLU A 255 8.95 -7.91 12.27
N THR A 256 8.27 -6.81 12.61
CA THR A 256 7.14 -6.30 11.86
C THR A 256 7.67 -5.80 10.52
N MET A 257 7.59 -6.63 9.48
CA MET A 257 7.89 -6.17 8.13
C MET A 257 6.85 -5.11 7.74
N PRO A 258 7.28 -3.89 7.36
CA PRO A 258 6.35 -2.88 6.89
C PRO A 258 5.62 -3.40 5.65
N SER A 259 4.34 -3.03 5.48
CA SER A 259 3.59 -3.35 4.25
C SER A 259 4.19 -2.73 2.99
N PHE A 260 5.08 -1.75 3.16
CA PHE A 260 5.87 -1.13 2.10
C PHE A 260 7.27 -0.77 2.60
N ASP A 261 8.29 -1.38 2.00
CA ASP A 261 9.68 -0.99 2.21
C ASP A 261 10.14 -0.01 1.12
N MET A 262 10.44 1.22 1.52
CA MET A 262 10.95 2.24 0.60
C MET A 262 12.31 1.85 0.00
N ASN A 263 13.10 1.01 0.67
CA ASN A 263 14.39 0.56 0.15
C ASN A 263 14.25 -0.26 -1.14
N SER A 264 13.09 -0.87 -1.39
CA SER A 264 12.78 -1.54 -2.67
C SER A 264 12.93 -0.60 -3.87
N LEU A 265 12.70 0.71 -3.70
CA LEU A 265 12.90 1.71 -4.75
C LEU A 265 14.39 2.06 -4.98
N MET A 266 15.28 1.59 -4.10
CA MET A 266 16.71 1.87 -4.12
C MET A 266 17.54 0.65 -4.53
N GLU A 267 16.91 -0.53 -4.65
CA GLU A 267 17.59 -1.76 -5.00
C GLU A 267 18.23 -1.72 -6.41
N PRO A 268 19.37 -2.41 -6.61
CA PRO A 268 19.98 -2.56 -7.92
C PRO A 268 18.98 -3.24 -8.88
N ARG A 269 18.90 -2.76 -10.12
CA ARG A 269 18.04 -3.37 -11.13
C ARG A 269 18.41 -4.84 -11.34
N SER A 270 17.50 -5.77 -11.06
CA SER A 270 17.58 -7.12 -11.61
C SER A 270 17.32 -7.02 -13.12
N TYR A 271 18.12 -7.72 -13.91
CA TYR A 271 18.00 -7.75 -15.37
C TYR A 271 16.97 -8.78 -15.79
N GLU A 272 15.73 -8.65 -15.33
CA GLU A 272 14.61 -9.39 -15.91
C GLU A 272 13.61 -8.38 -16.48
N SER A 273 13.47 -8.46 -17.80
CA SER A 273 12.70 -7.58 -18.64
C SER A 273 11.27 -8.11 -18.70
N ASP A 274 10.41 -7.72 -17.77
CA ASP A 274 8.96 -7.88 -17.96
C ASP A 274 8.43 -6.68 -18.75
N SER A 275 8.35 -6.90 -20.06
CA SER A 275 7.55 -6.09 -20.96
C SER A 275 6.10 -6.54 -20.89
N ASP A 276 5.38 -6.11 -19.86
CA ASP A 276 3.91 -6.26 -19.84
C ASP A 276 3.29 -5.01 -20.48
N TYR A 277 3.05 -5.13 -21.78
CA TYR A 277 2.03 -4.38 -22.47
C TYR A 277 0.67 -4.93 -21.99
N GLU A 278 0.01 -4.25 -21.08
CA GLU A 278 -1.45 -4.40 -20.96
C GLU A 278 -2.10 -3.27 -21.78
N GLU A 279 -2.72 -3.68 -22.89
CA GLU A 279 -3.61 -2.88 -23.72
C GLU A 279 -4.92 -2.59 -22.96
N ASP A 280 -5.22 -1.29 -22.89
CA ASP A 280 -6.51 -0.58 -22.90
C ASP A 280 -7.79 -1.45 -22.84
N SER A 281 -8.61 -1.27 -21.81
CA SER A 281 -9.69 -0.25 -21.75
C SER A 281 -10.84 -0.57 -22.72
N ASP A 282 -11.81 -1.35 -22.25
CA ASP A 282 -13.13 -1.40 -22.85
C ASP A 282 -13.88 -0.10 -22.53
N ASP A 283 -14.03 0.73 -23.56
CA ASP A 283 -15.10 1.71 -23.71
C ASP A 283 -16.46 1.01 -23.66
N GLU A 284 -17.38 1.47 -22.82
CA GLU A 284 -18.78 1.53 -23.25
C GLU A 284 -19.49 2.73 -22.64
N TYR A 285 -19.74 3.71 -23.51
CA TYR A 285 -20.66 4.81 -23.32
C TYR A 285 -22.10 4.28 -23.37
N ALA A 286 -22.89 4.62 -22.35
CA ALA A 286 -24.33 4.89 -22.45
C ALA A 286 -24.75 5.89 -21.37
#